data_AF-A0A6I3GSZ3-F1
#
_entry.id   AF-A0A6I3GSZ3-F1
#
_cell.length_a   1.000
_cell.length_b   1.000
_cell.length_c   1.000
_cell.angle_alpha   90.00
_cell.angle_beta   90.00
_cell.angle_gamma   90.00
#
_symmetry.space_group_name_H-M   'P 1'
#
loop_
_entity.id
_entity.type
_entity.pdbx_description
1 polymer ?
#
loop_
_entity_poly.entity_id
_entity_poly.type
_entity_poly.pdbx_seq_one_letter_code
_entity_poly.pdbx_strand_id
1 'polypeptide(L)'
;MSADTHTLIIRTLVRIIRALWGKQMIRVDESIQVATNQAGEPVGFSWRNGSYQVITKPVRWFSRRNWWDESARAQRGIGAGVLELEMWRLSASKQNSSPAQFELIHTEATNSWQLLRIFG
;
A
#
# COMPACT_ATOMS: atom_id res chain seq x y z
N MET A 1 -40.44 29.02 1.59
CA MET A 1 -39.14 28.86 0.89
C MET A 1 -38.05 28.63 1.94
N SER A 2 -37.92 27.40 2.45
CA SER A 2 -36.94 27.05 3.51
C SER A 2 -36.80 25.52 3.65
N ALA A 3 -36.75 24.79 2.53
CA ALA A 3 -36.49 23.33 2.52
C ALA A 3 -35.08 22.98 2.01
N ASP A 4 -34.40 23.95 1.38
CA ASP A 4 -33.21 23.69 0.57
C ASP A 4 -31.92 23.65 1.40
N THR A 5 -31.84 24.44 2.49
CA THR A 5 -30.63 24.54 3.32
C THR A 5 -30.39 23.27 4.15
N HIS A 6 -31.44 22.70 4.77
CA HIS A 6 -31.33 21.45 5.53
C HIS A 6 -30.93 20.26 4.65
N THR A 7 -31.48 20.21 3.43
CA THR A 7 -31.17 19.17 2.44
C THR A 7 -29.73 19.26 1.94
N LEU A 8 -29.19 20.46 1.77
CA LEU A 8 -27.81 20.69 1.30
C LEU A 8 -26.77 20.31 2.37
N ILE A 9 -27.05 20.63 3.64
CA ILE A 9 -26.17 20.28 4.78
C ILE A 9 -26.11 18.76 4.97
N ILE A 10 -27.26 18.08 4.95
CA ILE A 10 -27.32 16.61 5.09
C ILE A 10 -26.59 15.91 3.93
N ARG A 11 -26.77 16.37 2.68
CA ARG A 11 -26.07 15.82 1.51
C ARG A 11 -24.55 16.00 1.58
N THR A 12 -24.11 17.15 2.08
CA THR A 12 -22.69 17.48 2.24
C THR A 12 -22.05 16.64 3.34
N LEU A 13 -22.73 16.52 4.49
CA LEU A 13 -22.28 15.71 5.61
C LEU A 13 -22.23 14.22 5.25
N VAL A 14 -23.21 13.69 4.50
CA VAL A 14 -23.17 12.30 4.01
C VAL A 14 -22.01 12.08 3.03
N ARG A 15 -21.67 13.05 2.17
CA ARG A 15 -20.48 12.98 1.30
C ARG A 15 -19.18 12.97 2.10
N ILE A 16 -19.09 13.81 3.13
CA ILE A 16 -17.90 13.88 4.01
C ILE A 16 -17.77 12.60 4.84
N ILE A 17 -18.86 12.09 5.43
CA ILE A 17 -18.86 10.83 6.19
C ILE A 17 -18.51 9.65 5.26
N ARG A 18 -19.05 9.58 4.04
CA ARG A 18 -18.64 8.56 3.05
C ARG A 18 -17.18 8.71 2.61
N ALA A 19 -16.65 9.93 2.50
CA ALA A 19 -15.23 10.15 2.20
C ALA A 19 -14.30 9.78 3.37
N LEU A 20 -14.77 9.96 4.61
CA LEU A 20 -14.01 9.68 5.82
C LEU A 20 -14.10 8.21 6.27
N TRP A 21 -15.19 7.49 5.94
CA TRP A 21 -15.37 6.06 6.24
C TRP A 21 -15.17 5.13 5.03
N GLY A 22 -15.01 5.66 3.82
CA GLY A 22 -15.11 4.89 2.58
C GLY A 22 -13.81 4.36 1.98
N LYS A 23 -12.66 4.51 2.64
CA LYS A 23 -11.42 3.91 2.14
C LYS A 23 -11.35 2.44 2.53
N GLN A 24 -12.00 1.58 1.75
CA GLN A 24 -11.89 0.13 1.95
C GLN A 24 -10.41 -0.27 1.82
N MET A 25 -9.87 -0.85 2.89
CA MET A 25 -8.56 -1.49 2.87
C MET A 25 -8.76 -2.95 2.48
N ILE A 26 -8.07 -3.35 1.42
CA ILE A 26 -8.07 -4.74 0.93
C ILE A 26 -6.68 -5.30 1.21
N ARG A 27 -6.62 -6.41 1.94
CA ARG A 27 -5.40 -7.19 2.11
C ARG A 27 -5.26 -8.17 0.94
N VAL A 28 -4.05 -8.25 0.38
CA VAL A 28 -3.78 -9.00 -0.86
C VAL A 28 -2.77 -10.13 -0.63
N ASP A 29 -1.58 -9.81 -0.11
CA ASP A 29 -0.49 -10.79 0.12
C ASP A 29 -0.08 -11.57 -1.16
N GLU A 30 0.07 -10.90 -2.30
CA GLU A 30 0.45 -11.53 -3.59
C GLU A 30 1.85 -11.08 -4.06
N SER A 31 2.62 -12.00 -4.66
CA SER A 31 3.89 -11.66 -5.33
C SER A 31 3.64 -10.90 -6.63
N ILE A 32 4.42 -9.84 -6.88
CA ILE A 32 4.25 -8.97 -8.04
C ILE A 32 5.59 -8.63 -8.70
N GLN A 33 5.54 -8.20 -9.97
CA GLN A 33 6.70 -7.65 -10.68
C GLN A 33 6.69 -6.13 -10.54
N VAL A 34 7.81 -5.55 -10.11
CA VAL A 34 7.96 -4.11 -9.89
C VAL A 34 9.13 -3.61 -10.73
N ALA A 35 8.90 -2.53 -11.47
CA ALA A 35 9.95 -1.77 -12.13
C ALA A 35 10.41 -0.66 -11.17
N THR A 36 11.73 -0.52 -11.02
CA THR A 36 12.36 0.48 -10.16
C THR A 36 13.20 1.47 -10.96
N ASN A 37 13.41 2.67 -10.42
CA ASN A 37 14.41 3.60 -10.94
C ASN A 37 15.83 3.23 -10.45
N GLN A 38 16.83 4.03 -10.83
CA GLN A 38 18.23 3.82 -10.42
C GLN A 38 18.46 3.88 -8.89
N ALA A 39 17.55 4.53 -8.14
CA ALA A 39 17.59 4.60 -6.69
C ALA A 39 16.82 3.45 -6.01
N GLY A 40 16.27 2.50 -6.78
CA GLY A 40 15.47 1.40 -6.28
C GLY A 40 14.02 1.78 -5.94
N GLU A 41 13.59 3.02 -6.22
CA GLU A 41 12.21 3.43 -5.95
C GLU A 41 11.26 2.83 -7.00
N PRO A 42 10.09 2.30 -6.60
CA PRO A 42 9.09 1.83 -7.54
C PRO A 42 8.61 2.92 -8.49
N VAL A 43 8.62 2.64 -9.80
CA VAL A 43 8.06 3.52 -10.84
C VAL A 43 6.84 2.91 -11.53
N GLY A 44 6.65 1.60 -11.41
CA GLY A 44 5.48 0.90 -11.89
C GLY A 44 5.49 -0.57 -11.48
N PHE A 45 4.36 -1.24 -11.62
CA PHE A 45 4.25 -2.66 -11.31
C PHE A 45 3.13 -3.34 -12.10
N SER A 46 3.23 -4.65 -12.23
CA SER A 46 2.20 -5.50 -12.84
C SER A 46 1.54 -6.35 -11.78
N TRP A 47 0.22 -6.27 -11.68
CA TRP A 47 -0.58 -7.06 -10.77
C TRP A 47 -1.85 -7.54 -11.46
N ARG A 48 -2.04 -8.87 -11.48
CA ARG A 48 -3.08 -9.54 -12.28
C ARG A 48 -3.08 -9.00 -13.72
N ASN A 49 -4.25 -8.72 -14.29
CA ASN A 49 -4.39 -8.22 -15.65
C ASN A 49 -4.25 -6.68 -15.73
N GLY A 50 -3.40 -6.08 -14.88
CA GLY A 50 -3.22 -4.63 -14.78
C GLY A 50 -1.76 -4.22 -14.66
N SER A 51 -1.39 -3.20 -15.42
CA SER A 51 -0.14 -2.47 -15.28
C SER A 51 -0.44 -1.12 -14.63
N TYR A 52 0.27 -0.83 -13.55
CA TYR A 52 0.08 0.34 -12.72
C TYR A 52 1.31 1.24 -12.80
N GLN A 53 1.09 2.51 -13.10
CA GLN A 53 2.14 3.52 -13.10
C GLN A 53 2.09 4.31 -11.80
N VAL A 54 3.25 4.49 -11.15
CA VAL A 54 3.37 5.31 -9.95
C VAL A 54 3.22 6.78 -10.32
N ILE A 55 2.33 7.48 -9.62
CA ILE A 55 1.96 8.88 -9.93
C ILE A 55 2.55 9.91 -8.95
N THR A 56 3.00 9.46 -7.78
CA THR A 56 3.61 10.31 -6.74
C THR A 56 4.87 9.66 -6.21
N LYS A 57 5.83 10.45 -5.71
CA LYS A 57 7.04 9.91 -5.08
C LYS A 57 6.68 8.86 -4.01
N PRO A 58 7.20 7.62 -4.11
CA PRO A 58 6.96 6.59 -3.09
C PRO A 58 7.54 6.97 -1.73
N VAL A 59 6.90 6.51 -0.66
CA VAL A 59 7.40 6.62 0.70
C VAL A 59 7.96 5.27 1.13
N ARG A 60 9.22 5.26 1.59
CA ARG A 60 9.89 4.07 2.12
C ARG A 60 10.01 4.14 3.64
N TRP A 61 9.82 3.01 4.30
CA TRP A 61 10.19 2.81 5.70
C TRP A 61 10.58 1.37 5.96
N PHE A 62 11.20 1.10 7.11
CA PHE A 62 11.45 -0.26 7.58
C PHE A 62 10.51 -0.57 8.74
N SER A 63 9.84 -1.72 8.68
CA SER A 63 9.03 -2.25 9.77
C SER A 63 9.71 -3.48 10.38
N ARG A 64 9.32 -3.86 11.60
CA ARG A 64 9.79 -5.10 12.22
C ARG A 64 8.67 -6.13 12.25
N ARG A 65 9.00 -7.39 11.94
CA ARG A 65 8.12 -8.51 12.30
C ARG A 65 8.10 -8.67 13.82
N ASN A 66 6.93 -9.04 14.36
CA ASN A 66 6.79 -9.32 15.78
C ASN A 66 7.68 -10.51 16.15
N TRP A 67 8.50 -10.37 17.19
CA TRP A 67 9.45 -11.40 17.62
C TRP A 67 8.76 -12.65 18.21
N TRP A 68 7.50 -12.55 18.64
CA TRP A 68 6.72 -13.67 19.17
C TRP A 68 6.08 -14.55 18.09
N ASP A 69 6.01 -14.11 16.84
CA ASP A 69 5.45 -14.93 15.74
C ASP A 69 6.43 -16.04 15.30
N GLU A 70 7.73 -15.92 15.62
CA GLU A 70 8.79 -16.84 15.17
C GLU A 70 9.61 -17.45 16.32
N SER A 71 9.04 -17.58 17.52
CA SER A 71 9.73 -18.18 18.68
C SER A 71 10.23 -19.63 18.47
N ALA A 72 9.89 -20.27 17.34
CA ALA A 72 10.41 -21.57 16.94
C ALA A 72 11.70 -21.54 16.09
N ARG A 73 12.14 -20.38 15.56
CA ARG A 73 13.28 -20.33 14.60
C ARG A 73 14.34 -19.26 14.86
N ALA A 74 14.22 -18.45 15.90
CA ALA A 74 15.27 -17.51 16.28
C ALA A 74 16.49 -18.25 16.86
N GLN A 75 17.43 -18.65 15.99
CA GLN A 75 18.75 -19.12 16.41
C GLN A 75 19.51 -17.95 17.07
N ARG A 76 20.06 -18.17 18.27
CA ARG A 76 20.95 -17.22 18.94
C ARG A 76 22.10 -16.87 17.98
N GLY A 77 22.25 -15.59 17.65
CA GLY A 77 23.34 -15.09 16.81
C GLY A 77 22.94 -14.59 15.41
N ILE A 78 21.68 -14.75 14.99
CA ILE A 78 21.19 -14.11 13.77
C ILE A 78 20.95 -12.63 14.06
N GLY A 79 21.75 -11.76 13.42
CA GLY A 79 21.80 -10.32 13.69
C GLY A 79 20.46 -9.59 13.47
N ALA A 80 20.39 -8.36 14.01
CA ALA A 80 19.20 -7.50 14.03
C ALA A 80 18.52 -7.26 12.65
N GLY A 81 19.20 -7.55 11.53
CA GLY A 81 18.68 -7.36 10.18
C GLY A 81 17.68 -8.42 9.67
N VAL A 82 17.47 -9.54 10.38
CA VAL A 82 16.57 -10.62 9.90
C VAL A 82 15.08 -10.32 10.12
N LEU A 83 14.77 -9.29 10.91
CA LEU A 83 13.38 -8.92 11.23
C LEU A 83 12.89 -7.67 10.50
N GLU A 84 13.73 -7.01 9.70
CA GLU A 84 13.37 -5.76 9.04
C GLU A 84 12.69 -6.04 7.68
N LEU A 85 11.49 -5.48 7.50
CA LEU A 85 10.75 -5.50 6.25
C LEU A 85 10.89 -4.14 5.60
N GLU A 86 11.46 -4.07 4.40
CA GLU A 86 11.46 -2.85 3.59
C GLU A 86 10.05 -2.64 3.04
N MET A 87 9.39 -1.58 3.50
CA MET A 87 8.02 -1.25 3.19
C MET A 87 7.97 -0.04 2.25
N TRP A 88 7.04 -0.07 1.32
CA TRP A 88 6.77 1.02 0.40
C TRP A 88 5.30 1.37 0.38
N ARG A 89 4.97 2.66 0.37
CA ARG A 89 3.64 3.18 0.06
C ARG A 89 3.72 4.07 -1.16
N LEU A 90 2.84 3.82 -2.12
CA LEU A 90 2.79 4.56 -3.37
C LEU A 90 1.34 4.82 -3.78
N SER A 91 1.14 5.88 -4.54
CA SER A 91 -0.10 6.08 -5.29
C SER A 91 0.17 5.68 -6.73
N ALA A 92 -0.70 4.85 -7.30
CA ALA A 92 -0.58 4.39 -8.68
C ALA A 92 -1.93 4.27 -9.36
N SER A 93 -1.93 4.31 -10.68
CA SER A 93 -3.13 4.14 -11.49
C SER A 93 -2.86 3.20 -12.66
N LYS A 94 -3.83 2.35 -12.96
CA LYS A 94 -3.94 1.70 -14.27
C LYS A 94 -4.53 2.70 -15.27
N GLN A 95 -4.22 2.53 -16.56
CA GLN A 95 -4.82 3.34 -17.63
C GLN A 95 -6.34 3.42 -17.48
N ASN A 96 -6.91 4.61 -17.63
CA ASN A 96 -8.34 4.91 -17.54
C ASN A 96 -9.00 4.52 -16.20
N SER A 97 -8.22 4.40 -15.12
CA SER A 97 -8.71 4.09 -13.77
C SER A 97 -8.36 5.22 -12.80
N SER A 98 -9.19 5.40 -11.77
CA SER A 98 -8.83 6.32 -10.69
C SER A 98 -7.59 5.80 -9.93
N PRO A 99 -6.69 6.67 -9.46
CA PRO A 99 -5.56 6.25 -8.65
C PRO A 99 -6.00 5.60 -7.34
N ALA A 100 -5.24 4.62 -6.89
CA ALA A 100 -5.35 4.01 -5.57
C ALA A 100 -4.00 4.07 -4.85
N GLN A 101 -4.02 3.91 -3.53
CA GLN A 101 -2.80 3.70 -2.76
C GLN A 101 -2.51 2.22 -2.61
N PHE A 102 -1.23 1.86 -2.65
CA PHE A 102 -0.73 0.51 -2.53
C PHE A 102 0.37 0.47 -1.47
N GLU A 103 0.40 -0.62 -0.73
CA GLU A 103 1.53 -0.97 0.14
C GLU A 103 2.24 -2.19 -0.39
N LEU A 104 3.55 -2.07 -0.59
CA LEU A 104 4.42 -3.14 -1.05
C LEU A 104 5.44 -3.49 0.03
N ILE A 105 5.90 -4.75 0.00
CA ILE A 105 7.12 -5.20 0.68
C ILE A 105 8.16 -5.50 -0.38
N HIS A 106 9.40 -5.09 -0.12
CA HIS A 106 10.57 -5.54 -0.84
C HIS A 106 11.44 -6.41 0.08
N THR A 107 11.91 -7.55 -0.43
CA THR A 107 12.86 -8.40 0.25
C THR A 107 14.16 -8.42 -0.53
N GLU A 108 15.14 -7.64 -0.07
CA GLU A 108 16.45 -7.47 -0.73
C GLU A 108 17.16 -8.80 -0.99
N ALA A 109 17.17 -9.70 0.00
CA ALA A 109 17.89 -10.97 -0.07
C ALA A 109 17.44 -11.87 -1.24
N THR A 110 16.19 -11.73 -1.69
CA THR A 110 15.62 -12.49 -2.81
C THR A 110 15.21 -11.60 -3.98
N ASN A 111 15.44 -10.29 -3.87
CA ASN A 111 14.96 -9.25 -4.79
C ASN A 111 13.47 -9.47 -5.18
N SER A 112 12.63 -9.77 -4.18
CA SER A 112 11.23 -10.11 -4.40
C SER A 112 10.30 -9.03 -3.87
N TRP A 113 9.20 -8.82 -4.58
CA TRP A 113 8.19 -7.82 -4.25
C TRP A 113 6.85 -8.47 -3.96
N GLN A 114 6.15 -7.96 -2.96
CA GLN A 114 4.81 -8.40 -2.60
C GLN A 114 3.87 -7.20 -2.47
N LEU A 115 2.66 -7.33 -3.03
CA LEU A 115 1.56 -6.41 -2.79
C LEU A 115 0.82 -6.82 -1.51
N LEU A 116 0.90 -5.97 -0.49
CA LEU A 116 0.35 -6.23 0.82
C LEU A 116 -1.08 -5.69 0.95
N ARG A 117 -1.30 -4.42 0.58
CA ARG A 117 -2.60 -3.75 0.72
C ARG A 117 -2.92 -2.82 -0.44
N ILE A 118 -4.22 -2.64 -0.66
CA ILE A 118 -4.79 -1.62 -1.54
C ILE A 118 -5.74 -0.77 -0.72
N PHE A 119 -5.68 0.55 -0.91
CA PHE A 119 -6.57 1.52 -0.29
C PHE A 119 -7.44 2.18 -1.36
N GLY A 120 -8.74 1.89 -1.31
CA GLY A 120 -9.77 2.49 -2.17
C GLY A 120 -10.18 3.90 -1.76
#